data_AF-A0A352PK43-F1
#
_entry.id   AF-A0A352PK43-F1
#
_cell.length_a   1.000
_cell.length_b   1.000
_cell.length_c   1.000
_cell.angle_alpha   90.00
_cell.angle_beta   90.00
_cell.angle_gamma   90.00
#
_symmetry.space_group_name_H-M   'P 1'
#
loop_
_entity.id
_entity.type
_entity.pdbx_description
1 polymer ?
#
loop_
_entity_poly.entity_id
_entity_poly.type
_entity_poly.pdbx_seq_one_letter_code
_entity_poly.pdbx_strand_id
1 'polypeptide(L)'
;MIRHGNGNAVEAGHSLELELQEDPGLSVLWENRNPKAGRILRCDRVTDKDGIARAVVYIKTNEPLEIVAMFSHGEQGETATFQINSAATTE
;
A
#
# COMPACT_ATOMS: atom_id res chain seq x y z
N MET A 1 -13.52 -5.64 -9.49
CA MET A 1 -13.00 -4.41 -10.13
C MET A 1 -12.41 -3.59 -9.00
N ILE A 2 -11.09 -3.65 -8.82
CA ILE A 2 -10.41 -2.93 -7.74
C ILE A 2 -10.56 -1.44 -8.05
N ARG A 3 -11.19 -0.68 -7.14
CA ARG A 3 -11.22 0.78 -7.26
C ARG A 3 -9.89 1.29 -6.72
N HIS A 4 -8.98 1.65 -7.62
CA HIS A 4 -7.72 2.28 -7.28
C HIS A 4 -8.04 3.65 -6.67
N GLY A 5 -7.91 3.77 -5.35
CA GLY A 5 -7.82 5.08 -4.72
C GLY A 5 -6.63 5.80 -5.34
N ASN A 6 -6.85 7.02 -5.85
CA ASN A 6 -5.77 7.89 -6.32
C ASN A 6 -4.80 8.12 -5.16
N GLY A 7 -3.67 7.41 -5.16
CA GLY A 7 -2.59 7.61 -4.20
C GLY A 7 -1.94 8.96 -4.46
N ASN A 8 -2.40 9.99 -3.76
CA ASN A 8 -1.68 11.26 -3.68
C ASN A 8 -0.36 11.04 -2.92
N ALA A 9 0.69 11.75 -3.32
CA ALA A 9 2.03 11.67 -2.74
C ALA A 9 2.01 11.63 -1.21
N VAL A 10 2.63 10.59 -0.63
CA VAL A 10 2.55 10.24 0.78
C VAL A 10 3.80 10.73 1.51
N GLU A 11 3.67 11.67 2.45
CA GLU A 11 4.79 12.22 3.23
C GLU A 11 5.55 11.15 4.03
N ALA A 12 6.83 11.42 4.35
CA ALA A 12 7.69 10.52 5.11
C ALA A 12 7.12 10.28 6.53
N GLY A 13 6.53 9.10 6.75
CA GLY A 13 5.87 8.74 8.03
C GLY A 13 4.42 8.25 7.91
N HIS A 14 3.85 8.18 6.71
CA HIS A 14 2.45 7.80 6.50
C HIS A 14 2.25 6.36 5.99
N SER A 15 1.03 5.86 6.21
CA SER A 15 0.52 4.61 5.66
C SER A 15 -0.13 4.83 4.30
N LEU A 16 0.06 3.90 3.36
CA LEU A 16 -0.76 3.78 2.16
C LEU A 16 -1.91 2.82 2.47
N GLU A 17 -3.14 3.23 2.16
CA GLU A 17 -4.35 2.45 2.38
C GLU A 17 -5.02 2.13 1.06
N LEU A 18 -5.42 0.87 0.89
CA LEU A 18 -6.15 0.39 -0.26
C LEU A 18 -7.46 -0.22 0.19
N GLU A 19 -8.57 0.34 -0.28
CA GLU A 19 -9.88 -0.28 -0.11
C GLU A 19 -9.93 -1.59 -0.90
N LEU A 20 -10.29 -2.66 -0.20
CA LEU A 20 -10.44 -3.99 -0.76
C LEU A 20 -11.92 -4.20 -1.04
N GLN A 21 -12.23 -4.72 -2.23
CA GLN A 21 -13.57 -5.27 -2.47
C GLN A 21 -13.82 -6.39 -1.43
N GLU A 22 -15.05 -6.49 -0.90
CA GLU A 22 -15.43 -7.50 0.10
C GLU A 22 -15.21 -8.91 -0.45
N ASP A 23 -14.00 -9.40 -0.26
CA ASP A 23 -13.55 -10.71 -0.68
C ASP A 23 -12.69 -11.31 0.44
N PRO A 24 -13.21 -12.29 1.19
CA PRO A 24 -12.50 -12.92 2.29
C PRO A 24 -11.31 -13.79 1.82
N GLY A 25 -11.25 -14.14 0.53
CA GLY A 25 -10.15 -14.91 -0.06
C GLY A 25 -9.01 -14.04 -0.61
N LEU A 26 -9.20 -12.71 -0.64
CA LEU A 26 -8.20 -11.77 -1.17
C LEU A 26 -7.02 -11.62 -0.22
N SER A 27 -5.81 -11.96 -0.68
CA SER A 27 -4.55 -11.69 0.01
C SER A 27 -3.83 -10.52 -0.66
N VAL A 28 -3.09 -9.72 0.13
CA VAL A 28 -2.27 -8.61 -0.37
C VAL A 28 -0.85 -8.77 0.13
N LEU A 29 0.10 -8.84 -0.79
CA LEU A 29 1.54 -8.84 -0.51
C LEU A 29 2.14 -7.52 -0.97
N TRP A 30 2.95 -6.91 -0.10
CA TRP A 30 3.62 -5.64 -0.37
C TRP A 30 5.10 -5.87 -0.62
N GLU A 31 5.62 -5.35 -1.73
CA GLU A 31 7.02 -5.41 -2.09
C GLU A 31 7.59 -4.01 -2.29
N ASN A 32 8.80 -3.79 -1.77
CA ASN A 32 9.59 -2.61 -2.05
C ASN A 32 10.59 -2.92 -3.18
N ARG A 33 10.44 -2.24 -4.32
CA ARG A 33 11.31 -2.42 -5.50
C ARG A 33 12.65 -1.68 -5.38
N ASN A 34 12.75 -0.69 -4.50
CA ASN A 34 13.97 0.06 -4.21
C ASN A 34 14.28 0.09 -2.69
N PRO A 35 14.81 -1.00 -2.12
CA PRO A 35 15.08 -1.10 -0.68
C PRO A 35 16.15 -0.13 -0.18
N LYS A 36 16.85 0.58 -1.07
CA LYS A 36 17.81 1.63 -0.69
C LYS A 36 17.12 2.95 -0.37
N ALA A 37 16.01 3.27 -1.04
CA ALA A 37 15.26 4.51 -0.84
C ALA A 37 14.45 4.53 0.48
N GLY A 38 14.01 3.35 0.92
CA GLY A 38 13.17 3.19 2.10
C GLY A 38 12.92 1.73 2.45
N ARG A 39 12.01 1.51 3.40
CA ARG A 39 11.60 0.17 3.86
C ARG A 39 10.13 0.14 4.23
N ILE A 40 9.52 -1.02 4.01
CA ILE A 40 8.22 -1.36 4.60
C ILE A 40 8.44 -1.68 6.08
N LEU A 41 7.66 -1.06 6.95
CA LEU A 41 7.73 -1.26 8.39
C LEU A 41 6.74 -2.30 8.87
N ARG A 42 5.52 -2.26 8.33
CA ARG A 42 4.39 -3.09 8.72
C ARG A 42 3.35 -3.14 7.61
N CYS A 43 2.62 -4.23 7.51
CA CYS A 43 1.43 -4.37 6.68
C CYS A 43 0.30 -4.88 7.54
N ASP A 44 -0.86 -4.25 7.47
CA ASP A 44 -2.06 -4.63 8.23
C ASP A 44 -3.24 -4.83 7.28
N ARG A 45 -4.20 -5.65 7.71
CA ARG A 45 -5.54 -5.70 7.13
C ARG A 45 -6.52 -5.22 8.19
N VAL A 46 -7.28 -4.18 7.88
CA VAL A 46 -8.21 -3.54 8.80
C VAL A 46 -9.60 -3.59 8.18
N THR A 47 -10.62 -3.90 8.97
CA THR A 47 -12.02 -3.75 8.56
C THR A 47 -12.63 -2.62 9.38
N ASP A 48 -13.23 -1.63 8.72
CA ASP A 48 -13.88 -0.53 9.43
C ASP A 48 -15.26 -0.90 9.97
N LYS A 49 -15.89 0.06 10.66
CA LYS A 49 -17.23 -0.08 11.24
C LYS A 49 -18.33 -0.32 10.20
N ASP A 50 -18.08 0.04 8.95
CA ASP A 50 -19.02 -0.08 7.83
C ASP A 50 -18.80 -1.40 7.06
N GLY A 51 -17.90 -2.27 7.54
CA GLY A 51 -17.58 -3.58 6.96
C GLY A 51 -16.55 -3.52 5.84
N ILE A 52 -16.01 -2.34 5.52
CA ILE A 52 -15.08 -2.16 4.41
C ILE A 52 -13.69 -2.62 4.84
N ALA A 53 -13.16 -3.63 4.14
CA ALA A 53 -11.81 -4.12 4.34
C ALA A 53 -10.79 -3.19 3.65
N ARG A 54 -9.69 -2.89 4.32
CA ARG A 54 -8.55 -2.11 3.80
C ARG A 54 -7.24 -2.85 4.02
N ALA A 55 -6.38 -2.85 3.01
CA ALA A 55 -4.98 -3.21 3.16
C ALA A 55 -4.18 -1.93 3.45
N VAL A 56 -3.38 -1.95 4.51
CA VAL A 56 -2.59 -0.80 4.96
C VAL A 56 -1.12 -1.19 4.96
N VAL A 57 -0.26 -0.37 4.35
CA VAL A 57 1.18 -0.54 4.41
C VAL A 57 1.85 0.70 4.99
N TYR A 58 2.70 0.49 5.98
CA TYR A 58 3.44 1.55 6.66
C TYR A 58 4.86 1.58 6.10
N ILE A 59 5.26 2.75 5.60
CA ILE A 59 6.51 2.89 4.84
C ILE A 59 7.33 4.01 5.44
N LYS A 60 8.64 3.78 5.56
CA LYS A 60 9.61 4.83 5.86
C LYS A 60 10.52 5.00 4.65
N THR A 61 10.55 6.20 4.10
CA THR A 61 11.38 6.53 2.94
C THR A 61 12.02 7.89 3.11
N ASN A 62 13.26 8.02 2.65
CA ASN A 62 13.98 9.31 2.61
C ASN A 62 14.09 9.84 1.18
N GLU A 63 13.88 8.96 0.19
CA GLU A 63 13.88 9.26 -1.24
C GLU A 63 12.56 8.79 -1.87
N PRO A 64 12.26 9.18 -3.12
CA PRO A 64 11.17 8.57 -3.87
C PRO A 64 11.33 7.05 -3.95
N LEU A 65 10.25 6.32 -3.70
CA LEU A 65 10.22 4.88 -3.54
C LEU A 65 9.04 4.27 -4.31
N GLU A 66 9.30 3.19 -5.03
CA GLU A 66 8.26 2.39 -5.68
C GLU A 66 7.88 1.18 -4.81
N ILE A 67 6.59 1.09 -4.48
CA ILE A 67 5.98 -0.04 -3.78
C ILE A 67 5.00 -0.76 -4.70
N VAL A 68 5.01 -2.09 -4.68
CA VAL A 68 4.08 -2.92 -5.42
C VAL A 68 3.16 -3.66 -4.44
N ALA A 69 1.86 -3.56 -4.66
CA ALA A 69 0.86 -4.43 -4.05
C ALA A 69 0.54 -5.57 -5.03
N MET A 70 0.65 -6.81 -4.56
CA MET A 70 0.21 -8.00 -5.28
C MET A 70 -1.04 -8.53 -4.59
N PHE A 71 -2.15 -8.52 -5.32
CA PHE A 71 -3.43 -9.06 -4.87
C PHE A 71 -3.59 -10.47 -5.41
N SER A 72 -3.98 -11.41 -4.57
CA SER A 72 -4.31 -12.77 -5.02
C SER A 72 -5.64 -13.24 -4.45
N HIS A 73 -6.44 -13.89 -5.29
CA HIS A 73 -7.65 -14.58 -4.89
C HIS A 73 -7.73 -15.92 -5.64
N GLY A 74 -7.42 -17.01 -4.94
CA GLY A 74 -7.24 -18.33 -5.56
C GLY A 74 -6.12 -18.30 -6.60
N GLU A 75 -6.45 -18.63 -7.85
CA GLU A 75 -5.51 -18.62 -8.99
C GLU A 75 -5.45 -17.27 -9.72
N GLN A 76 -6.30 -16.31 -9.37
CA GLN A 76 -6.30 -14.99 -9.96
C GLN A 76 -5.37 -14.07 -9.19
N GLY A 77 -4.50 -13.36 -9.90
CA GLY A 77 -3.56 -12.39 -9.34
C GLY A 77 -3.60 -11.07 -10.10
N GLU A 78 -3.51 -9.96 -9.37
CA GLU A 78 -3.41 -8.61 -9.92
C GLU A 78 -2.27 -7.87 -9.22
N THR A 79 -1.62 -6.93 -9.89
CA THR A 79 -0.58 -6.09 -9.30
C THR A 79 -0.90 -4.62 -9.49
N ALA A 80 -0.64 -3.82 -8.45
CA ALA A 80 -0.70 -2.37 -8.51
C ALA A 80 0.62 -1.77 -8.02
N THR A 81 1.13 -0.80 -8.76
CA THR A 81 2.39 -0.10 -8.46
C THR A 81 2.08 1.30 -7.95
N PHE A 82 2.74 1.71 -6.88
CA PHE A 82 2.58 2.99 -6.21
C PHE A 82 3.92 3.71 -6.10
N GLN A 83 3.95 4.97 -6.50
CA GLN A 83 5.11 5.86 -6.29
C GLN A 83 4.91 6.65 -5.00
N ILE A 84 5.82 6.48 -4.06
CA ILE A 84 5.85 7.17 -2.77
C ILE A 84 6.94 8.23 -2.83
N ASN A 85 6.55 9.50 -2.89
CA ASN A 85 7.53 10.59 -2.88
C ASN A 85 7.86 10.96 -1.43
N SER A 86 9.14 11.11 -1.09
CA SER A 86 9.48 11.66 0.23
C SER A 86 8.96 13.09 0.33
N ALA A 87 8.28 13.41 1.43
CA ALA A 87 8.05 14.80 1.76
C ALA A 87 9.35 15.40 2.29
N ALA A 88 9.78 16.49 1.66
CA ALA A 88 10.79 17.35 2.24
C ALA A 88 10.26 17.83 3.58
N THR A 89 10.88 17.36 4.67
CA THR A 89 10.62 17.88 6.01
C THR A 89 11.02 19.35 5.98
N THR A 90 10.04 20.26 5.96
CA THR A 90 10.33 21.67 6.18
C THR A 90 10.50 21.81 7.68
N GLU A 91 11.75 21.93 8.13
CA GLU A 91 12.14 22.22 9.52
C GLU A 91 11.52 23.55 10.02
#